data_AF-A0ABD0YCW9-F1
#
_entry.id   AF-A0ABD0YCW9-F1
#
_cell.length_a   1.000
_cell.length_b   1.000
_cell.length_c   1.000
_cell.angle_alpha   90.00
_cell.angle_beta   90.00
_cell.angle_gamma   90.00
#
_symmetry.space_group_name_H-M   'P 1'
#
loop_
_entity.id
_entity.type
_entity.pdbx_description
1 polymer ?
#
loop_
_entity_poly.entity_id
_entity_poly.type
_entity_poly.pdbx_seq_one_letter_code
_entity_poly.pdbx_strand_id
1 'polypeptide(L)'
;MATKRKPLHPTPASTLNFRPTLANDRSEGGRGTKPTADPTSVSNALVHILQHVCKRILFVDIKKKLFVYFGCVFLLSLIADFTSVPKSYFSKKDNLFNLYFVKVAWGWTLLLSLPFVAFSSFTYCCGQRDKVLKHCSRLLIATIFWYFWTNLYNYFDNFYGRCNVKNPKYQKRSACLAEGFHWSSIDISGHCFILIYSTLVLIEEARAINCWEGISDLIREEGYARSIDDKTSRPLRCLSSDDLDALRTYYIKFSPYIRGLFIAITFLTLLWDIMLLSTIIYFHNMLEKLIAYVVAVGTWALTYQIWYKIPGIIPPMPGEGVFKYQDSKPAKEVKLKPRPSLSNRIPGPKFMGMPLKVPPSAQNNTSSNDQEQSNNVL
;
A
#
# COMPACT_ATOMS: atom_id res chain seq x y z
N MET A 1 -51.30 27.11 67.31
CA MET A 1 -50.45 26.41 68.31
C MET A 1 -50.36 24.94 67.93
N ALA A 2 -49.23 24.49 67.42
CA ALA A 2 -48.81 23.09 67.44
C ALA A 2 -47.32 23.04 67.05
N THR A 3 -46.51 22.55 67.98
CA THR A 3 -45.06 22.71 68.05
C THR A 3 -44.34 21.61 67.25
N LYS A 4 -43.24 22.01 66.59
CA LYS A 4 -42.26 21.15 65.89
C LYS A 4 -41.83 19.92 66.71
N ARG A 5 -41.75 18.75 66.08
CA ARG A 5 -40.85 17.65 66.48
C ARG A 5 -39.83 17.40 65.36
N LYS A 6 -38.54 17.53 65.69
CA LYS A 6 -37.41 17.15 64.83
C LYS A 6 -37.13 15.65 65.01
N PRO A 7 -36.87 14.87 63.94
CA PRO A 7 -36.18 13.60 64.08
C PRO A 7 -34.66 13.81 64.20
N LEU A 8 -34.09 13.22 65.25
CA LEU A 8 -32.65 12.99 65.43
C LEU A 8 -32.23 11.81 64.54
N HIS A 9 -31.44 12.07 63.50
CA HIS A 9 -30.23 11.33 63.12
C HIS A 9 -29.73 11.84 61.75
N PRO A 10 -28.43 12.10 61.58
CA PRO A 10 -27.87 12.54 60.31
C PRO A 10 -27.80 11.35 59.34
N THR A 11 -28.48 11.45 58.21
CA THR A 11 -28.22 10.61 57.05
C THR A 11 -26.82 10.89 56.53
N PRO A 12 -25.90 9.91 56.44
CA PRO A 12 -24.67 10.13 55.72
C PRO A 12 -25.03 10.16 54.23
N ALA A 13 -24.88 11.33 53.61
CA ALA A 13 -24.86 11.45 52.17
C ALA A 13 -23.70 10.60 51.64
N SER A 14 -24.00 9.41 51.11
CA SER A 14 -23.03 8.59 50.41
C SER A 14 -22.70 9.28 49.07
N THR A 15 -21.71 10.15 49.08
CA THR A 15 -21.04 10.63 47.87
C THR A 15 -20.26 9.47 47.29
N LEU A 16 -20.95 8.63 46.51
CA LEU A 16 -20.29 7.63 45.69
C LEU A 16 -19.52 8.35 44.58
N ASN A 17 -18.25 8.64 44.85
CA ASN A 17 -17.28 9.13 43.88
C ASN A 17 -16.93 8.02 42.87
N PHE A 18 -17.84 7.72 41.95
CA PHE A 18 -17.59 6.88 40.78
C PHE A 18 -17.08 7.72 39.60
N ARG A 19 -15.92 8.35 39.77
CA ARG A 19 -15.16 8.87 38.64
C ARG A 19 -13.69 8.52 38.83
N PRO A 20 -13.16 7.52 38.11
CA PRO A 20 -11.72 7.41 38.00
C PRO A 20 -11.26 8.67 37.25
N THR A 21 -10.56 9.54 37.94
CA THR A 21 -9.75 10.58 37.32
C THR A 21 -8.81 9.91 36.33
N LEU A 22 -8.90 10.32 35.06
CA LEU A 22 -8.00 9.94 33.99
C LEU A 22 -6.61 10.56 34.25
N ALA A 23 -5.93 10.11 35.28
CA ALA A 23 -4.57 10.49 35.60
C ALA A 23 -3.64 9.44 35.00
N ASN A 24 -3.15 9.77 33.81
CA ASN A 24 -1.79 9.58 33.29
C ASN A 24 -0.84 8.56 33.97
N ASP A 25 -1.25 7.32 34.26
CA ASP A 25 -0.31 6.24 34.61
C ASP A 25 0.25 5.58 33.36
N ARG A 26 1.29 6.22 32.80
CA ARG A 26 2.26 5.56 31.94
C ARG A 26 3.37 4.99 32.80
N SER A 27 3.15 3.83 33.42
CA SER A 27 4.17 2.82 33.80
C SER A 27 3.77 2.03 35.05
N GLU A 28 2.72 1.22 34.97
CA GLU A 28 2.62 0.07 35.90
C GLU A 28 2.34 -1.20 35.12
N GLY A 29 3.26 -2.16 35.29
CA GLY A 29 3.29 -3.46 34.66
C GLY A 29 2.17 -4.38 35.13
N GLY A 30 0.93 -4.05 34.77
CA GLY A 30 -0.17 -4.99 34.82
C GLY A 30 0.08 -6.09 33.79
N ARG A 31 0.12 -7.36 34.23
CA ARG A 31 0.01 -8.53 33.35
C ARG A 31 -1.38 -8.52 32.68
N GLY A 32 -1.53 -7.67 31.68
CA GLY A 32 -2.78 -7.39 30.98
C GLY A 32 -2.87 -8.15 29.67
N THR A 33 -4.10 -8.31 29.18
CA THR A 33 -4.41 -8.78 27.83
C THR A 33 -3.73 -7.93 26.76
N LYS A 34 -3.45 -8.50 25.58
CA LYS A 34 -2.79 -7.80 24.46
C LYS A 34 -3.43 -6.41 24.20
N PRO A 35 -2.63 -5.34 24.04
CA PRO A 35 -3.15 -3.99 23.83
C PRO A 35 -4.00 -3.90 22.57
N THR A 36 -5.21 -3.34 22.69
CA THR A 36 -6.12 -3.10 21.56
C THR A 36 -5.70 -1.86 20.77
N ALA A 37 -6.25 -1.70 19.55
CA ALA A 37 -5.90 -0.58 18.70
C ALA A 37 -6.62 0.67 19.21
N ASP A 38 -5.98 1.84 19.04
CA ASP A 38 -6.60 3.12 19.40
C ASP A 38 -7.88 3.36 18.57
N PRO A 39 -8.91 4.02 19.14
CA PRO A 39 -10.15 4.29 18.42
C PRO A 39 -9.89 5.16 17.18
N THR A 40 -10.40 4.73 16.02
CA THR A 40 -10.21 5.45 14.75
C THR A 40 -11.12 6.69 14.69
N SER A 41 -10.53 7.86 14.46
CA SER A 41 -11.26 9.10 14.15
C SER A 41 -12.03 8.99 12.82
N VAL A 42 -13.15 9.72 12.69
CA VAL A 42 -14.02 9.73 11.49
C VAL A 42 -13.24 10.10 10.22
N SER A 43 -12.34 11.09 10.30
CA SER A 43 -11.49 11.48 9.15
C SER A 43 -10.56 10.35 8.72
N ASN A 44 -9.96 9.65 9.70
CA ASN A 44 -9.10 8.49 9.41
C ASN A 44 -9.91 7.35 8.80
N ALA A 45 -11.13 7.12 9.26
CA ALA A 45 -12.02 6.10 8.69
C ALA A 45 -12.34 6.39 7.21
N LEU A 46 -12.65 7.63 6.85
CA LEU A 46 -12.88 8.02 5.45
C LEU A 46 -11.65 7.80 4.57
N VAL A 47 -10.45 8.14 5.07
CA VAL A 47 -9.19 7.89 4.36
C VAL A 47 -8.96 6.39 4.14
N HIS A 48 -9.29 5.54 5.11
CA HIS A 48 -9.20 4.09 4.96
C HIS A 48 -10.20 3.53 3.93
N ILE A 49 -11.42 4.06 3.89
CA ILE A 49 -12.42 3.70 2.88
C ILE A 49 -11.91 4.08 1.49
N LEU A 50 -11.42 5.31 1.33
CA LEU A 50 -10.85 5.78 0.07
C LEU A 50 -9.67 4.91 -0.39
N GLN A 51 -8.75 4.58 0.54
CA GLN A 51 -7.63 3.69 0.24
C GLN A 51 -8.08 2.29 -0.16
N HIS A 52 -9.13 1.75 0.47
CA HIS A 52 -9.69 0.46 0.09
C HIS A 52 -10.21 0.48 -1.35
N VAL A 53 -10.90 1.56 -1.75
CA VAL A 53 -11.33 1.76 -3.14
C VAL A 53 -10.12 1.88 -4.08
N CYS A 54 -9.12 2.69 -3.74
CA CYS A 54 -7.89 2.84 -4.54
C CYS A 54 -7.13 1.52 -4.69
N LYS A 55 -6.99 0.74 -3.61
CA LYS A 55 -6.39 -0.61 -3.63
C LYS A 55 -7.14 -1.53 -4.58
N ARG A 56 -8.48 -1.51 -4.56
CA ARG A 56 -9.31 -2.34 -5.45
C ARG A 56 -9.16 -1.98 -6.92
N ILE A 57 -8.97 -0.70 -7.24
CA ILE A 57 -8.75 -0.20 -8.60
C ILE A 57 -7.34 -0.55 -9.08
N LEU A 58 -6.32 -0.28 -8.26
CA LEU A 58 -4.92 -0.42 -8.65
C LEU A 58 -4.46 -1.89 -8.69
N PHE A 59 -4.87 -2.70 -7.71
CA PHE A 59 -4.41 -4.09 -7.55
C PHE A 59 -5.36 -5.13 -8.12
N VAL A 60 -5.99 -4.84 -9.27
CA VAL A 60 -6.58 -5.90 -10.10
C VAL A 60 -5.45 -6.87 -10.49
N ASP A 61 -5.74 -8.18 -10.47
CA ASP A 61 -4.75 -9.19 -10.86
C ASP A 61 -4.02 -8.78 -12.14
N ILE A 62 -2.69 -8.67 -12.05
CA ILE A 62 -1.88 -8.13 -13.15
C ILE A 62 -2.12 -8.89 -14.45
N LYS A 63 -2.34 -10.21 -14.38
CA LYS A 63 -2.69 -11.05 -15.53
C LYS A 63 -4.01 -10.65 -16.18
N LYS A 64 -5.04 -10.33 -15.38
CA LYS A 64 -6.34 -9.86 -15.87
C LYS A 64 -6.18 -8.48 -16.51
N LYS A 65 -5.43 -7.58 -15.87
CA LYS A 65 -5.16 -6.24 -16.41
C LYS A 65 -4.40 -6.29 -17.73
N LEU A 66 -3.38 -7.15 -17.84
CA LEU A 66 -2.66 -7.39 -19.09
C LEU A 66 -3.55 -7.94 -20.19
N PHE A 67 -4.45 -8.88 -19.87
CA PHE A 67 -5.40 -9.43 -20.83
C PHE A 67 -6.41 -8.36 -21.30
N VAL A 68 -6.92 -7.53 -20.39
CA VAL A 68 -7.79 -6.40 -20.74
C VAL A 68 -7.05 -5.41 -21.64
N TYR A 69 -5.82 -5.03 -21.31
CA TYR A 69 -5.01 -4.16 -22.16
C TYR A 69 -4.75 -4.75 -23.54
N PHE A 70 -4.43 -6.05 -23.62
CA PHE A 70 -4.27 -6.73 -24.91
C PHE A 70 -5.58 -6.67 -25.72
N GLY A 71 -6.71 -7.02 -25.09
CA GLY A 71 -8.02 -6.96 -25.72
C GLY A 71 -8.38 -5.55 -26.20
N CYS A 72 -8.11 -4.53 -25.40
CA CYS A 72 -8.29 -3.13 -25.79
C CYS A 72 -7.38 -2.74 -26.95
N VAL A 73 -6.06 -2.97 -26.83
CA VAL A 73 -5.09 -2.61 -27.87
C VAL A 73 -5.37 -3.37 -29.17
N PHE A 74 -5.80 -4.62 -29.12
CA PHE A 74 -6.08 -5.39 -30.32
C PHE A 74 -7.46 -5.05 -30.91
N LEU A 75 -8.54 -5.25 -30.13
CA LEU A 75 -9.91 -5.16 -30.63
C LEU A 75 -10.32 -3.72 -30.94
N LEU A 76 -10.02 -2.76 -30.05
CA LEU A 76 -10.41 -1.37 -30.30
C LEU A 76 -9.54 -0.75 -31.40
N SER A 77 -8.28 -1.15 -31.55
CA SER A 77 -7.48 -0.69 -32.69
C SER A 77 -8.04 -1.24 -34.00
N LEU A 78 -8.43 -2.52 -34.04
CA LEU A 78 -9.05 -3.11 -35.22
C LEU A 78 -10.34 -2.34 -35.58
N ILE A 79 -11.22 -2.12 -34.61
CA ILE A 79 -12.45 -1.34 -34.83
C ILE A 79 -12.14 0.09 -35.30
N ALA A 80 -11.15 0.76 -34.70
CA ALA A 80 -10.76 2.12 -35.07
C ALA A 80 -10.12 2.21 -36.47
N ASP A 81 -9.42 1.16 -36.90
CA ASP A 81 -8.84 1.10 -38.24
C ASP A 81 -9.94 0.88 -39.32
N PHE A 82 -11.02 0.16 -38.99
CA PHE A 82 -12.16 -0.07 -39.90
C PHE A 82 -13.24 1.01 -39.84
N THR A 83 -13.39 1.70 -38.71
CA THR A 83 -14.40 2.75 -38.53
C THR A 83 -13.70 4.08 -38.38
N SER A 84 -13.88 5.00 -39.33
CA SER A 84 -13.34 6.35 -39.22
C SER A 84 -14.07 7.09 -38.09
N VAL A 85 -13.52 7.02 -36.88
CA VAL A 85 -14.10 7.63 -35.68
C VAL A 85 -14.21 9.15 -35.88
N PRO A 86 -15.37 9.77 -35.58
CA PRO A 86 -15.54 11.21 -35.78
C PRO A 86 -14.51 12.01 -34.98
N LYS A 87 -14.05 13.12 -35.57
CA LYS A 87 -13.03 13.99 -34.97
C LYS A 87 -13.54 14.56 -33.64
N SER A 88 -12.92 14.15 -32.54
CA SER A 88 -13.20 14.67 -31.18
C SER A 88 -12.05 15.55 -30.67
N TYR A 89 -12.20 16.17 -29.50
CA TYR A 89 -11.13 16.91 -28.81
C TYR A 89 -9.85 16.08 -28.64
N PHE A 90 -10.01 14.79 -28.37
CA PHE A 90 -8.93 13.80 -28.25
C PHE A 90 -8.24 13.43 -29.57
N SER A 91 -8.84 13.76 -30.71
CA SER A 91 -8.24 13.56 -32.04
C SER A 91 -7.18 14.63 -32.37
N LYS A 92 -7.25 15.81 -31.73
CA LYS A 92 -6.26 16.89 -31.96
C LYS A 92 -4.94 16.54 -31.30
N LYS A 93 -3.86 16.51 -32.10
CA LYS A 93 -2.48 16.27 -31.64
C LYS A 93 -1.99 17.32 -30.63
N ASP A 94 -2.55 18.53 -30.68
CA ASP A 94 -2.18 19.66 -29.82
C ASP A 94 -3.06 19.79 -28.56
N ASN A 95 -3.83 18.75 -28.23
CA ASN A 95 -4.59 18.73 -26.99
C ASN A 95 -3.63 18.88 -25.78
N LEU A 96 -4.04 19.66 -24.77
CA LEU A 96 -3.30 19.85 -23.51
C LEU A 96 -2.86 18.52 -22.89
N PHE A 97 -3.72 17.49 -22.96
CA PHE A 97 -3.39 16.15 -22.46
C PHE A 97 -2.25 15.48 -23.26
N ASN A 98 -2.23 15.63 -24.58
CA ASN A 98 -1.18 15.04 -25.38
C ASN A 98 0.16 15.79 -25.21
N LEU A 99 0.09 17.13 -25.13
CA LEU A 99 1.29 17.98 -25.05
C LEU A 99 1.96 17.94 -23.67
N TYR A 100 1.18 17.97 -22.58
CA TYR A 100 1.72 18.06 -21.21
C TYR A 100 1.74 16.72 -20.47
N PHE A 101 0.74 15.86 -20.67
CA PHE A 101 0.68 14.59 -19.93
C PHE A 101 1.43 13.48 -20.65
N VAL A 102 1.16 13.26 -21.93
CA VAL A 102 1.77 12.12 -22.65
C VAL A 102 3.25 12.37 -22.96
N LYS A 103 3.60 13.57 -23.42
CA LYS A 103 4.99 13.92 -23.75
C LYS A 103 5.94 13.89 -22.54
N VAL A 104 5.42 14.23 -21.36
CA VAL A 104 6.17 14.23 -20.08
C VAL A 104 5.72 13.09 -19.17
N ALA A 105 5.11 12.03 -19.72
CA ALA A 105 4.49 10.96 -18.94
C ALA A 105 5.45 10.28 -17.98
N TRP A 106 6.70 10.05 -18.42
CA TRP A 106 7.73 9.47 -17.57
C TRP A 106 8.11 10.38 -16.40
N GLY A 107 8.16 11.70 -16.63
CA GLY A 107 8.44 12.68 -15.58
C GLY A 107 7.39 12.66 -14.47
N TRP A 108 6.10 12.62 -14.84
CA TRP A 108 5.00 12.48 -13.87
C TRP A 108 5.05 11.14 -13.11
N THR A 109 5.42 10.08 -13.81
CA THR A 109 5.59 8.74 -13.22
C THR A 109 6.70 8.75 -12.18
N LEU A 110 7.86 9.32 -12.49
CA LEU A 110 8.98 9.46 -11.55
C LEU A 110 8.66 10.40 -10.38
N LEU A 111 7.96 11.51 -10.65
CA LEU A 111 7.60 12.49 -9.64
C LEU A 111 6.80 11.87 -8.47
N LEU A 112 5.90 10.92 -8.77
CA LEU A 112 5.12 10.26 -7.72
C LEU A 112 5.77 8.97 -7.21
N SER A 113 6.36 8.16 -8.10
CA SER A 113 6.95 6.87 -7.72
C SER A 113 8.23 7.02 -6.90
N LEU A 114 9.10 7.99 -7.20
CA LEU A 114 10.36 8.18 -6.49
C LEU A 114 10.15 8.52 -5.00
N PRO A 115 9.38 9.56 -4.61
CA PRO A 115 9.12 9.83 -3.20
C PRO A 115 8.34 8.69 -2.53
N PHE A 116 7.45 7.99 -3.26
CA PHE A 116 6.73 6.84 -2.72
C PHE A 116 7.68 5.70 -2.35
N VAL A 117 8.57 5.30 -3.27
CA VAL A 117 9.57 4.25 -3.04
C VAL A 117 10.57 4.68 -1.97
N ALA A 118 11.04 5.94 -2.00
CA ALA A 118 11.97 6.45 -1.01
C ALA A 118 11.37 6.43 0.40
N PHE A 119 10.16 6.98 0.60
CA PHE A 119 9.54 7.01 1.92
C PHE A 119 9.14 5.61 2.41
N SER A 120 8.55 4.78 1.55
CA SER A 120 8.17 3.42 1.93
C SER A 120 9.39 2.59 2.32
N SER A 121 10.45 2.60 1.50
CA SER A 121 11.70 1.88 1.79
C SER A 121 12.44 2.43 3.01
N PHE A 122 12.41 3.74 3.23
CA PHE A 122 13.01 4.31 4.42
C PHE A 122 12.34 3.81 5.71
N THR A 123 11.01 3.61 5.69
CA THR A 123 10.29 3.01 6.82
C THR A 123 10.64 1.54 7.00
N TYR A 124 10.45 0.66 6.00
CA TYR A 124 10.65 -0.79 6.19
C TYR A 124 12.13 -1.22 6.25
N CYS A 125 13.08 -0.36 5.87
CA CYS A 125 14.51 -0.56 6.05
C CYS A 125 15.07 0.14 7.31
N CYS A 126 14.21 0.65 8.20
CA CYS A 126 14.62 1.27 9.47
C CYS A 126 15.66 2.41 9.29
N GLY A 127 15.56 3.18 8.21
CA GLY A 127 16.47 4.31 7.93
C GLY A 127 17.83 3.96 7.30
N GLN A 128 18.10 2.69 6.98
CA GLN A 128 19.35 2.27 6.35
C GLN A 128 19.43 2.73 4.88
N ARG A 129 20.23 3.77 4.61
CA ARG A 129 20.31 4.44 3.29
C ARG A 129 20.78 3.52 2.16
N ASP A 130 21.68 2.58 2.44
CA ASP A 130 22.19 1.67 1.39
C ASP A 130 21.09 0.76 0.85
N LYS A 131 20.17 0.31 1.72
CA LYS A 131 19.03 -0.51 1.32
C LYS A 131 18.01 0.33 0.56
N VAL A 132 17.74 1.54 1.03
CA VAL A 132 16.86 2.51 0.34
C VAL A 132 17.36 2.80 -1.07
N LEU A 133 18.67 3.03 -1.24
CA LEU A 133 19.26 3.30 -2.55
C LEU A 133 19.11 2.10 -3.50
N LYS A 134 19.22 0.86 -3.00
CA LYS A 134 18.94 -0.35 -3.79
C LYS A 134 17.49 -0.38 -4.26
N HIS A 135 16.52 0.02 -3.43
CA HIS A 135 15.12 0.13 -3.88
C HIS A 135 14.92 1.24 -4.90
N CYS A 136 15.52 2.42 -4.71
CA CYS A 136 15.47 3.52 -5.68
C CYS A 136 16.13 3.15 -7.02
N SER A 137 17.13 2.26 -7.02
CA SER A 137 17.78 1.79 -8.25
C SER A 137 16.82 1.05 -9.19
N ARG A 138 15.68 0.51 -8.71
CA ARG A 138 14.62 -0.03 -9.58
C ARG A 138 14.07 1.03 -10.54
N LEU A 139 13.82 2.24 -10.04
CA LEU A 139 13.32 3.34 -10.85
C LEU A 139 14.38 3.87 -11.82
N LEU A 140 15.66 3.80 -11.42
CA LEU A 140 16.78 4.11 -12.31
C LEU A 140 16.84 3.10 -13.47
N ILE A 141 16.80 1.79 -13.18
CA ILE A 141 16.76 0.74 -14.20
C ILE A 141 15.54 0.91 -15.11
N ALA A 142 14.37 1.20 -14.53
CA ALA A 142 13.16 1.43 -15.30
C ALA A 142 13.30 2.66 -16.24
N THR A 143 14.01 3.70 -15.80
CA THR A 143 14.32 4.90 -16.60
C THR A 143 15.30 4.58 -17.73
N ILE A 144 16.30 3.74 -17.48
CA ILE A 144 17.25 3.28 -18.50
C ILE A 144 16.51 2.52 -19.60
N PHE A 145 15.61 1.58 -19.25
CA PHE A 145 14.81 0.85 -20.23
C PHE A 145 13.89 1.76 -21.02
N TRP A 146 13.22 2.71 -20.35
CA TRP A 146 12.40 3.72 -21.05
C TRP A 146 13.24 4.51 -22.05
N TYR A 147 14.39 5.04 -21.63
CA TYR A 147 15.28 5.82 -22.50
C TYR A 147 15.80 4.98 -23.67
N PHE A 148 16.21 3.74 -23.41
CA PHE A 148 16.65 2.79 -24.43
C PHE A 148 15.57 2.56 -25.50
N TRP A 149 14.36 2.16 -25.09
CA TRP A 149 13.27 1.86 -26.04
C TRP A 149 12.82 3.10 -26.81
N THR A 150 12.74 4.26 -26.16
CA THR A 150 12.33 5.50 -26.82
C THR A 150 13.33 5.93 -27.90
N ASN A 151 14.64 5.80 -27.62
CA ASN A 151 15.67 6.05 -28.62
C ASN A 151 15.68 4.99 -29.73
N LEU A 152 15.43 3.73 -29.38
CA LEU A 152 15.37 2.65 -30.34
C LEU A 152 14.19 2.82 -31.31
N TYR A 153 13.03 3.30 -30.83
CA TYR A 153 11.90 3.64 -31.71
C TYR A 153 12.24 4.79 -32.65
N ASN A 154 12.90 5.85 -32.17
CA ASN A 154 13.39 6.93 -33.03
C ASN A 154 14.41 6.44 -34.06
N TYR A 155 15.27 5.47 -33.69
CA TYR A 155 16.21 4.85 -34.61
C TYR A 155 15.49 4.05 -35.70
N PHE A 156 14.50 3.21 -35.32
CA PHE A 156 13.71 2.45 -36.28
C PHE A 156 12.91 3.33 -37.24
N ASP A 157 12.31 4.41 -36.74
CA ASP A 157 11.60 5.41 -37.55
C ASP A 157 12.49 6.05 -38.62
N ASN A 158 13.74 6.39 -38.26
CA ASN A 158 14.69 6.97 -39.21
C ASN A 158 15.27 5.94 -40.19
N PHE A 159 15.43 4.68 -39.76
CA PHE A 159 16.04 3.64 -40.58
C PHE A 159 15.07 3.08 -41.63
N TYR A 160 13.82 2.82 -41.24
CA TYR A 160 12.79 2.31 -42.14
C TYR A 160 11.96 3.40 -42.82
N GLY A 161 12.08 4.65 -42.37
CA GLY A 161 11.37 5.77 -42.94
C GLY A 161 11.87 6.18 -44.32
N ARG A 162 10.93 6.52 -45.19
CA ARG A 162 11.19 7.04 -46.53
C ARG A 162 10.39 8.31 -46.76
N CYS A 163 11.03 9.29 -47.37
CA CYS A 163 10.33 10.47 -47.88
C CYS A 163 9.58 10.10 -49.15
N ASN A 164 8.42 10.73 -49.40
CA ASN A 164 7.68 10.56 -50.65
C ASN A 164 8.56 10.86 -51.89
N VAL A 165 9.55 11.75 -51.74
CA VAL A 165 10.50 12.11 -52.79
C VAL A 165 11.76 11.22 -52.71
N LYS A 166 12.14 10.59 -53.81
CA LYS A 166 13.31 9.68 -53.92
C LYS A 166 14.68 10.37 -53.92
N ASN A 167 14.74 11.69 -53.76
CA ASN A 167 16.00 12.42 -53.80
C ASN A 167 16.83 12.09 -52.54
N PRO A 168 18.11 11.70 -52.68
CA PRO A 168 18.97 11.33 -51.54
C PRO A 168 19.13 12.43 -50.49
N LYS A 169 18.97 13.71 -50.88
CA LYS A 169 19.06 14.86 -49.95
C LYS A 169 17.94 14.89 -48.90
N TYR A 170 16.78 14.32 -49.21
CA TYR A 170 15.59 14.35 -48.35
C TYR A 170 15.30 13.01 -47.66
N GLN A 171 16.25 12.06 -47.69
CA GLN A 171 16.10 10.76 -47.01
C GLN A 171 16.31 10.84 -45.48
N LYS A 172 16.40 12.05 -44.92
CA LYS A 172 16.38 12.28 -43.47
C LYS A 172 15.04 12.91 -43.09
N ARG A 173 14.43 12.43 -42.00
CA ARG A 173 13.11 12.91 -41.52
C ARG A 173 13.04 14.43 -41.39
N SER A 174 14.03 15.07 -40.78
CA SER A 174 14.07 16.52 -40.61
C SER A 174 14.16 17.28 -41.95
N ALA A 175 14.95 16.78 -42.90
CA ALA A 175 15.11 17.39 -44.22
C ALA A 175 13.85 17.20 -45.09
N CYS A 176 13.14 16.07 -44.97
CA CYS A 176 11.88 15.82 -45.67
C CYS A 176 10.76 16.74 -45.13
N LEU A 177 10.63 16.84 -43.81
CA LEU A 177 9.58 17.63 -43.16
C LEU A 177 9.81 19.15 -43.29
N ALA A 178 11.07 19.60 -43.36
CA ALA A 178 11.39 21.02 -43.54
C ALA A 178 10.85 21.61 -44.85
N GLU A 179 10.79 20.79 -45.90
CA GLU A 179 10.24 21.16 -47.21
C GLU A 179 8.74 20.86 -47.35
N GLY A 180 8.09 20.39 -46.28
CA GLY A 180 6.66 20.04 -46.26
C GLY A 180 6.32 18.71 -46.94
N PHE A 181 7.30 17.85 -47.22
CA PHE A 181 7.05 16.53 -47.80
C PHE A 181 6.53 15.53 -46.75
N HIS A 182 5.73 14.56 -47.22
CA HIS A 182 5.20 13.50 -46.37
C HIS A 182 6.25 12.41 -46.10
N TRP A 183 6.48 12.11 -44.82
CA TRP A 183 7.36 11.03 -44.37
C TRP A 183 6.53 9.78 -44.09
N SER A 184 6.83 8.66 -44.76
CA SER A 184 6.19 7.37 -44.52
C SER A 184 7.20 6.45 -43.84
N SER A 185 6.92 6.09 -42.59
CA SER A 185 7.74 5.21 -41.77
C SER A 185 6.86 4.25 -40.99
N ILE A 186 7.48 3.19 -40.46
CA ILE A 186 6.85 2.34 -39.45
C ILE A 186 7.02 3.06 -38.12
N ASP A 187 5.97 3.72 -37.63
CA ASP A 187 6.01 4.54 -36.43
C ASP A 187 5.51 3.72 -35.23
N ILE A 188 6.43 3.01 -34.57
CA ILE A 188 6.10 2.24 -33.35
C ILE A 188 5.55 3.24 -32.32
N SER A 189 4.35 2.97 -31.80
CA SER A 189 3.67 3.91 -30.92
C SER A 189 4.37 4.05 -29.56
N GLY A 190 5.30 5.02 -29.47
CA GLY A 190 6.02 5.35 -28.25
C GLY A 190 5.08 5.80 -27.12
N HIS A 191 3.97 6.47 -27.46
CA HIS A 191 2.92 6.86 -26.50
C HIS A 191 2.19 5.65 -25.91
N CYS A 192 1.84 4.67 -26.75
CA CYS A 192 1.25 3.41 -26.25
C CYS A 192 2.23 2.69 -25.32
N PHE A 193 3.49 2.57 -25.73
CA PHE A 193 4.55 1.96 -24.92
C PHE A 193 4.68 2.64 -23.55
N ILE A 194 4.86 3.97 -23.51
CA ILE A 194 5.11 4.67 -22.25
C ILE A 194 3.93 4.60 -21.28
N LEU A 195 2.68 4.65 -21.78
CA LEU A 195 1.47 4.60 -20.95
C LEU A 195 1.26 3.22 -20.32
N ILE A 196 1.48 2.15 -21.08
CA ILE A 196 1.41 0.78 -20.56
C ILE A 196 2.56 0.54 -19.59
N TYR A 197 3.79 0.88 -20.00
CA TYR A 197 4.99 0.64 -19.21
C TYR A 197 4.96 1.41 -17.88
N SER A 198 4.59 2.69 -17.89
CA SER A 198 4.44 3.49 -16.66
C SER A 198 3.41 2.90 -15.71
N THR A 199 2.26 2.47 -16.23
CA THR A 199 1.21 1.85 -15.44
C THR A 199 1.69 0.56 -14.77
N LEU A 200 2.38 -0.31 -15.51
CA LEU A 200 2.91 -1.56 -14.95
C LEU A 200 3.95 -1.30 -13.85
N VAL A 201 4.86 -0.36 -14.07
CA VAL A 201 5.86 0.05 -13.05
C VAL A 201 5.18 0.63 -11.81
N LEU A 202 4.20 1.52 -11.98
CA LEU A 202 3.45 2.13 -10.86
C LEU A 202 2.72 1.08 -10.03
N ILE A 203 2.06 0.12 -10.68
CA ILE A 203 1.34 -0.95 -9.98
C ILE A 203 2.31 -1.80 -9.15
N GLU A 204 3.44 -2.22 -9.72
CA GLU A 204 4.42 -3.06 -9.00
C GLU A 204 5.09 -2.32 -7.84
N GLU A 205 5.51 -1.07 -8.02
CA GLU A 205 6.10 -0.29 -6.92
C GLU A 205 5.06 -0.02 -5.82
N ALA A 206 3.80 0.24 -6.18
CA ALA A 206 2.73 0.48 -5.23
C ALA A 206 2.39 -0.75 -4.36
N ARG A 207 2.72 -1.99 -4.79
CA ARG A 207 2.42 -3.22 -4.02
C ARG A 207 2.97 -3.20 -2.60
N ALA A 208 4.01 -2.41 -2.33
CA ALA A 208 4.58 -2.23 -1.00
C ALA A 208 3.54 -1.79 0.05
N ILE A 209 2.41 -1.20 -0.35
CA ILE A 209 1.36 -0.71 0.57
C ILE A 209 0.32 -1.77 1.00
N ASN A 210 0.25 -2.93 0.36
CA ASN A 210 -0.85 -3.89 0.56
C ASN A 210 -0.99 -4.39 2.01
N CYS A 211 0.13 -4.53 2.71
CA CYS A 211 0.18 -4.94 4.13
C CYS A 211 0.72 -3.83 5.04
N TRP A 212 0.63 -2.57 4.61
CA TRP A 212 1.19 -1.44 5.34
C TRP A 212 0.55 -1.26 6.72
N GLU A 213 -0.77 -1.47 6.84
CA GLU A 213 -1.43 -1.40 8.14
C GLU A 213 -0.91 -2.45 9.12
N GLY A 214 -0.49 -3.62 8.62
CA GLY A 214 0.09 -4.69 9.44
C GLY A 214 1.40 -4.29 10.14
N ILE A 215 2.15 -3.32 9.60
CA ILE A 215 3.36 -2.80 10.27
C ILE A 215 3.01 -2.19 11.62
N SER A 216 1.87 -1.50 11.74
CA SER A 216 1.40 -0.93 13.00
C SER A 216 1.10 -2.02 14.03
N ASP A 217 0.52 -3.13 13.58
CA ASP A 217 0.22 -4.27 14.44
C ASP A 217 1.50 -4.96 14.91
N LEU A 218 2.46 -5.18 14.01
CA LEU A 218 3.76 -5.75 14.34
C LEU A 218 4.54 -4.91 15.36
N ILE A 219 4.55 -3.57 15.22
CA ILE A 219 5.19 -2.66 16.17
C ILE A 219 4.54 -2.77 17.56
N ARG A 220 3.21 -2.88 17.60
CA ARG A 220 2.45 -3.01 18.86
C ARG A 220 2.68 -4.36 19.53
N GLU A 221 2.66 -5.45 18.76
CA GLU A 221 2.91 -6.80 19.27
C GLU A 221 4.35 -6.96 19.79
N GLU A 222 5.33 -6.42 19.07
CA GLU A 222 6.73 -6.46 19.51
C GLU A 222 6.96 -5.62 20.77
N GLY A 223 6.34 -4.44 20.88
CA GLY A 223 6.41 -3.61 22.09
C GLY A 223 5.87 -4.33 23.34
N TYR A 224 4.80 -5.09 23.19
CA TYR A 224 4.23 -5.93 24.26
C TYR A 224 5.08 -7.17 24.55
N ALA A 225 5.59 -7.86 23.53
CA ALA A 225 6.44 -9.03 23.73
C ALA A 225 7.76 -8.67 24.46
N ARG A 226 8.29 -7.47 24.22
CA ARG A 226 9.46 -6.95 24.94
C ARG A 226 9.14 -6.58 26.39
N SER A 227 7.96 -6.03 26.68
CA SER A 227 7.59 -5.69 28.06
C SER A 227 7.36 -6.91 28.96
N ILE A 228 7.00 -8.06 28.38
CA ILE A 228 6.81 -9.33 29.10
C ILE A 228 8.07 -10.22 29.07
N ASP A 229 9.13 -9.79 28.40
CA ASP A 229 10.32 -10.59 28.06
C ASP A 229 9.98 -11.94 27.38
N ASP A 230 8.87 -12.02 26.65
CA ASP A 230 8.52 -13.22 25.89
C ASP A 230 9.36 -13.26 24.60
N LYS A 231 10.46 -14.02 24.62
CA LYS A 231 11.34 -14.22 23.46
C LYS A 231 10.71 -15.13 22.40
N THR A 232 9.69 -15.92 22.75
CA THR A 232 9.12 -16.96 21.88
C THR A 232 8.06 -16.40 20.93
N SER A 233 7.40 -15.29 21.27
CA SER A 233 6.33 -14.71 20.42
C SER A 233 6.73 -13.44 19.65
N ARG A 234 7.98 -12.97 19.76
CA ARG A 234 8.47 -11.76 19.05
C ARG A 234 8.42 -11.92 17.52
N PRO A 235 7.61 -11.14 16.80
CA PRO A 235 7.60 -11.17 15.34
C PRO A 235 8.79 -10.43 14.71
N LEU A 236 9.43 -9.49 15.42
CA LEU A 236 10.52 -8.64 14.92
C LEU A 236 11.85 -8.89 15.67
N ARG A 237 12.20 -10.17 15.89
CA ARG A 237 13.44 -10.56 16.60
C ARG A 237 14.74 -10.07 15.94
N CYS A 238 14.69 -9.77 14.65
CA CYS A 238 15.85 -9.30 13.89
C CYS A 238 16.18 -7.82 14.08
N LEU A 239 15.33 -7.04 14.74
CA LEU A 239 15.54 -5.59 14.97
C LEU A 239 16.06 -5.31 16.39
N SER A 240 17.04 -4.40 16.49
CA SER A 240 17.52 -3.86 17.77
C SER A 240 16.42 -3.03 18.49
N SER A 241 16.63 -2.64 19.74
CA SER A 241 15.81 -1.63 20.44
C SER A 241 15.74 -0.33 19.64
N ASP A 242 16.90 0.13 19.21
CA ASP A 242 17.06 1.44 18.60
C ASP A 242 16.44 1.47 17.20
N ASP A 243 16.57 0.37 16.45
CA ASP A 243 15.94 0.21 15.13
C ASP A 243 14.42 0.18 15.20
N LEU A 244 13.85 -0.37 16.29
CA LEU A 244 12.41 -0.42 16.50
C LEU A 244 11.86 0.98 16.79
N ASP A 245 12.54 1.76 17.62
CA ASP A 245 12.15 3.14 17.92
C ASP A 245 12.28 4.06 16.69
N ALA A 246 13.33 3.84 15.89
CA ALA A 246 13.49 4.48 14.59
C ALA A 246 12.33 4.12 13.65
N LEU A 247 12.01 2.82 13.51
CA LEU A 247 10.88 2.34 12.69
C LEU A 247 9.56 2.97 13.13
N ARG A 248 9.27 3.01 14.43
CA ARG A 248 8.05 3.64 14.99
C ARG A 248 7.95 5.11 14.61
N THR A 249 9.04 5.84 14.79
CA THR A 249 9.13 7.27 14.49
C THR A 249 8.92 7.54 13.01
N TYR A 250 9.60 6.78 12.15
CA TYR A 250 9.48 6.92 10.69
C TYR A 250 8.13 6.48 10.17
N TYR A 251 7.53 5.41 10.72
CA TYR A 251 6.20 4.97 10.35
C TYR A 251 5.15 6.04 10.63
N ILE A 252 5.12 6.61 11.85
CA ILE A 252 4.15 7.65 12.21
C ILE A 252 4.34 8.89 11.34
N LYS A 253 5.59 9.29 11.08
CA LYS A 253 5.92 10.48 10.29
C LYS A 253 5.60 10.31 8.80
N PHE A 254 5.98 9.18 8.18
CA PHE A 254 5.87 9.00 6.73
C PHE A 254 4.56 8.36 6.26
N SER A 255 3.85 7.64 7.11
CA SER A 255 2.56 7.02 6.77
C SER A 255 1.55 7.98 6.11
N PRO A 256 1.29 9.21 6.61
CA PRO A 256 0.35 10.12 5.93
C PRO A 256 0.80 10.51 4.51
N TYR A 257 2.11 10.72 4.31
CA TYR A 257 2.65 11.06 2.98
C TYR A 257 2.56 9.88 2.01
N ILE A 258 2.90 8.66 2.47
CA ILE A 258 2.79 7.43 1.67
C ILE A 258 1.34 7.18 1.26
N ARG A 259 0.39 7.39 2.18
CA ARG A 259 -1.04 7.30 1.92
C ARG A 259 -1.51 8.31 0.86
N GLY A 260 -1.09 9.57 0.97
CA GLY A 260 -1.40 10.61 -0.01
C GLY A 260 -0.80 10.31 -1.39
N LEU A 261 0.47 9.89 -1.43
CA LEU A 261 1.17 9.49 -2.67
C LEU A 261 0.51 8.30 -3.33
N PHE A 262 0.05 7.30 -2.56
CA PHE A 262 -0.67 6.14 -3.10
C PHE A 262 -1.98 6.54 -3.79
N ILE A 263 -2.74 7.45 -3.17
CA ILE A 263 -3.97 7.99 -3.76
C ILE A 263 -3.63 8.74 -5.07
N ALA A 264 -2.58 9.58 -5.06
CA ALA A 264 -2.11 10.29 -6.25
C ALA A 264 -1.66 9.34 -7.38
N ILE A 265 -0.92 8.27 -7.04
CA ILE A 265 -0.51 7.21 -7.99
C ILE A 265 -1.73 6.53 -8.61
N THR A 266 -2.77 6.28 -7.81
CA THR A 266 -4.01 5.67 -8.30
C THR A 266 -4.70 6.58 -9.32
N PHE A 267 -4.81 7.88 -9.03
CA PHE A 267 -5.37 8.86 -9.98
C PHE A 267 -4.52 8.99 -11.24
N LEU A 268 -3.19 9.02 -11.12
CA LEU A 268 -2.29 9.06 -12.26
C LEU A 268 -2.43 7.81 -13.14
N THR A 269 -2.60 6.64 -12.53
CA THR A 269 -2.81 5.38 -13.26
C THR A 269 -4.14 5.39 -14.03
N LEU A 270 -5.22 5.90 -13.42
CA LEU A 270 -6.50 6.07 -14.11
C LEU A 270 -6.39 7.06 -15.28
N LEU A 271 -5.60 8.13 -15.11
CA LEU A 271 -5.31 9.06 -16.19
C LEU A 271 -4.56 8.35 -17.34
N TRP A 272 -3.58 7.50 -17.04
CA TRP A 272 -2.91 6.67 -18.04
C TRP A 272 -3.85 5.72 -18.77
N ASP A 273 -4.79 5.09 -18.05
CA ASP A 273 -5.82 4.23 -18.66
C ASP A 273 -6.68 5.00 -19.68
N ILE A 274 -7.12 6.22 -19.34
CA ILE A 274 -7.90 7.08 -20.24
C ILE A 274 -7.07 7.54 -21.44
N MET A 275 -5.82 7.95 -21.22
CA MET A 275 -4.93 8.37 -22.29
C MET A 275 -4.54 7.23 -23.21
N LEU A 276 -4.40 6.01 -22.68
CA LEU A 276 -4.15 4.81 -23.47
C LEU A 276 -5.35 4.53 -24.38
N LEU A 277 -6.57 4.59 -23.85
CA LEU A 277 -7.78 4.42 -24.64
C LEU A 277 -7.89 5.46 -25.76
N SER A 278 -7.61 6.73 -25.47
CA SER A 278 -7.55 7.79 -26.49
C SER A 278 -6.48 7.51 -27.55
N THR A 279 -5.31 6.99 -27.15
CA THR A 279 -4.21 6.69 -28.07
C THR A 279 -4.58 5.56 -29.02
N ILE A 280 -5.24 4.52 -28.50
CA ILE A 280 -5.73 3.38 -29.26
C ILE A 280 -6.76 3.80 -30.32
N ILE A 281 -7.66 4.73 -29.97
CA ILE A 281 -8.77 5.12 -30.85
C ILE A 281 -8.32 6.05 -31.99
N TYR A 282 -7.44 7.01 -31.73
CA TYR A 282 -7.21 8.13 -32.67
C TYR A 282 -5.86 8.12 -33.41
N PHE A 283 -4.88 7.35 -32.96
CA PHE A 283 -3.49 7.47 -33.45
C PHE A 283 -2.89 6.11 -33.78
N HIS A 284 -2.00 6.01 -34.78
CA HIS A 284 -1.28 4.80 -35.19
C HIS A 284 -2.14 3.65 -35.73
N ASN A 285 -1.51 2.73 -36.46
CA ASN A 285 -2.13 1.49 -36.91
C ASN A 285 -2.14 0.43 -35.80
N MET A 286 -3.02 -0.58 -35.91
CA MET A 286 -3.09 -1.70 -34.96
C MET A 286 -1.73 -2.36 -34.69
N LEU A 287 -0.96 -2.68 -35.73
CA LEU A 287 0.31 -3.41 -35.59
C LEU A 287 1.35 -2.61 -34.78
N GLU A 288 1.45 -1.30 -35.02
CA GLU A 288 2.38 -0.42 -34.32
C GLU A 288 2.08 -0.36 -32.81
N LYS A 289 0.79 -0.32 -32.44
CA LYS A 289 0.34 -0.34 -31.05
C LYS A 289 0.58 -1.69 -30.40
N LEU A 290 0.36 -2.78 -31.14
CA LEU A 290 0.55 -4.14 -30.64
C LEU A 290 2.02 -4.43 -30.34
N ILE A 291 2.94 -4.01 -31.22
CA ILE A 291 4.39 -4.13 -30.99
C ILE A 291 4.77 -3.35 -29.73
N ALA A 292 4.29 -2.11 -29.58
CA ALA A 292 4.54 -1.29 -28.39
C ALA A 292 4.03 -1.96 -27.09
N TYR A 293 2.85 -2.60 -27.14
CA TYR A 293 2.32 -3.38 -26.02
C TYR A 293 3.22 -4.57 -25.66
N VAL A 294 3.61 -5.39 -26.64
CA VAL A 294 4.46 -6.57 -26.42
C VAL A 294 5.80 -6.17 -25.81
N VAL A 295 6.41 -5.09 -26.31
CA VAL A 295 7.68 -4.58 -25.78
C VAL A 295 7.53 -4.05 -24.35
N ALA A 296 6.45 -3.31 -24.05
CA ALA A 296 6.19 -2.81 -22.69
C ALA A 296 6.02 -3.96 -21.69
N VAL A 297 5.19 -4.95 -22.02
CA VAL A 297 4.94 -6.12 -21.17
C VAL A 297 6.18 -7.00 -21.05
N GLY A 298 6.92 -7.21 -22.14
CA GLY A 298 8.18 -7.96 -22.14
C GLY A 298 9.23 -7.32 -21.24
N THR A 299 9.39 -5.99 -21.31
CA THR A 299 10.33 -5.24 -20.46
C THR A 299 9.94 -5.32 -18.98
N TRP A 300 8.65 -5.19 -18.68
CA TRP A 300 8.14 -5.37 -17.32
C TRP A 300 8.35 -6.81 -16.81
N ALA A 301 8.10 -7.83 -17.64
CA ALA A 301 8.31 -9.21 -17.25
C ALA A 301 9.79 -9.51 -17.01
N LEU A 302 10.68 -9.01 -17.88
CA LEU A 302 12.12 -9.14 -17.72
C LEU A 302 12.60 -8.55 -16.39
N THR A 303 12.13 -7.37 -16.03
CA THR A 303 12.53 -6.67 -14.81
C THR A 303 11.85 -7.24 -13.57
N TYR A 304 10.53 -7.11 -13.44
CA TYR A 304 9.80 -7.44 -12.21
C TYR A 304 9.49 -8.92 -12.04
N GLN A 305 9.37 -9.70 -13.11
CA GLN A 305 9.01 -11.13 -13.01
C GLN A 305 10.21 -12.07 -13.02
N ILE A 306 11.33 -11.64 -13.62
CA ILE A 306 12.54 -12.45 -13.76
C ILE A 306 13.68 -11.84 -12.93
N TRP A 307 14.21 -10.68 -13.32
CA TRP A 307 15.41 -10.10 -12.72
C TRP A 307 15.26 -9.87 -11.21
N TYR A 308 14.24 -9.11 -10.79
CA TYR A 308 14.10 -8.70 -9.39
C TYR A 308 13.69 -9.84 -8.44
N LYS A 309 13.33 -11.01 -8.98
CA LYS A 309 13.04 -12.20 -8.16
C LYS A 309 14.28 -13.04 -7.86
N ILE A 310 15.39 -12.81 -8.57
CA ILE A 310 16.59 -13.61 -8.37
C ILE A 310 17.23 -13.18 -7.04
N PRO A 311 17.34 -14.09 -6.06
CA PRO A 311 17.89 -13.75 -4.76
C PRO A 311 19.36 -13.34 -4.90
N GLY A 312 19.76 -12.25 -4.23
CA GLY A 312 21.14 -11.76 -4.21
C GLY A 312 21.52 -10.81 -5.35
N ILE A 313 20.66 -10.64 -6.37
CA ILE A 313 20.87 -9.66 -7.43
C ILE A 313 20.17 -8.35 -7.05
N ILE A 314 20.87 -7.22 -7.22
CA ILE A 314 20.29 -5.90 -7.05
C ILE A 314 19.52 -5.56 -8.34
N PRO A 315 18.30 -5.00 -8.24
CA PRO A 315 17.57 -4.61 -7.04
C PRO A 315 16.59 -5.67 -6.48
N PRO A 316 16.30 -5.62 -5.16
CA PRO A 316 15.34 -6.53 -4.50
C PRO A 316 13.90 -6.22 -4.88
N MET A 317 12.95 -7.12 -4.55
CA MET A 317 11.54 -6.91 -4.85
C MET A 317 10.93 -5.74 -4.06
N PRO A 318 9.84 -5.12 -4.55
CA PRO A 318 9.10 -4.11 -3.80
C PRO A 318 8.61 -4.64 -2.44
N GLY A 319 9.00 -3.96 -1.35
CA GLY A 319 8.61 -4.28 0.03
C GLY A 319 9.38 -5.42 0.68
N GLU A 320 10.46 -5.91 0.08
CA GLU A 320 11.47 -6.69 0.80
C GLU A 320 12.31 -5.76 1.68
N GLY A 321 12.15 -5.90 3.01
CA GLY A 321 12.82 -5.04 4.00
C GLY A 321 13.71 -5.81 4.97
N VAL A 322 14.13 -5.13 6.04
CA VAL A 322 14.88 -5.75 7.15
C VAL A 322 14.02 -6.80 7.88
N PHE A 323 12.69 -6.63 7.81
CA PHE A 323 11.70 -7.56 8.36
C PHE A 323 10.60 -7.86 7.33
N LYS A 324 9.99 -9.03 7.45
CA LYS A 324 8.90 -9.47 6.56
C LYS A 324 7.56 -8.97 7.11
N TYR A 325 6.97 -7.98 6.46
CA TYR A 325 5.63 -7.48 6.82
C TYR A 325 4.53 -7.94 5.83
N GLN A 326 4.90 -8.40 4.64
CA GLN A 326 3.94 -8.81 3.59
C GLN A 326 3.22 -10.13 3.90
N ASP A 327 3.83 -11.01 4.70
CA ASP A 327 3.22 -12.29 5.11
C ASP A 327 2.21 -12.15 6.25
N SER A 328 2.16 -10.97 6.88
CA SER A 328 1.20 -10.64 7.93
C SER A 328 -0.16 -10.42 7.27
N LYS A 329 -0.93 -11.49 7.09
CA LYS A 329 -2.34 -11.37 6.70
C LYS A 329 -3.00 -10.39 7.69
N PRO A 330 -3.82 -9.43 7.23
CA PRO A 330 -4.64 -8.66 8.15
C PRO A 330 -5.42 -9.66 8.98
N ALA A 331 -5.34 -9.56 10.30
CA ALA A 331 -6.04 -10.45 11.21
C ALA A 331 -7.48 -10.55 10.70
N LYS A 332 -7.88 -11.73 10.20
CA LYS A 332 -9.28 -11.97 9.87
C LYS A 332 -10.06 -11.51 11.09
N GLU A 333 -11.03 -10.61 10.89
CA GLU A 333 -12.01 -10.32 11.93
C GLU A 333 -12.47 -11.66 12.48
N VAL A 334 -12.01 -11.99 13.69
CA VAL A 334 -12.53 -13.12 14.41
C VAL A 334 -13.95 -12.68 14.67
N LYS A 335 -14.91 -13.18 13.88
CA LYS A 335 -16.33 -13.10 14.21
C LYS A 335 -16.40 -13.57 15.66
N LEU A 336 -16.56 -12.63 16.58
CA LEU A 336 -16.75 -12.92 17.99
C LEU A 336 -18.00 -13.79 18.03
N LYS A 337 -17.81 -15.11 18.09
CA LYS A 337 -18.88 -16.00 18.52
C LYS A 337 -19.26 -15.46 19.89
N PRO A 338 -20.52 -15.08 20.13
CA PRO A 338 -20.96 -14.67 21.45
C PRO A 338 -20.50 -15.76 22.42
N ARG A 339 -19.61 -15.39 23.34
CA ARG A 339 -19.23 -16.32 24.41
C ARG A 339 -20.52 -16.58 25.18
N PRO A 340 -21.05 -17.82 25.23
CA PRO A 340 -22.20 -18.07 26.08
C PRO A 340 -21.78 -17.65 27.47
N SER A 341 -22.52 -16.70 28.06
CA SER A 341 -22.19 -16.18 29.36
C SER A 341 -22.11 -17.37 30.32
N LEU A 342 -21.01 -17.49 31.06
CA LEU A 342 -20.86 -18.47 32.15
C LEU A 342 -21.84 -18.19 33.31
N SER A 343 -22.84 -17.31 33.10
CA SER A 343 -23.85 -16.88 34.05
C SER A 343 -24.98 -17.90 34.16
N ASN A 344 -25.26 -18.72 33.14
CA ASN A 344 -26.43 -19.60 33.16
C ASN A 344 -26.30 -20.86 34.03
N ARG A 345 -25.19 -21.08 34.75
CA ARG A 345 -24.98 -22.31 35.55
C ARG A 345 -25.25 -22.18 37.06
N ILE A 346 -25.60 -21.01 37.58
CA ILE A 346 -25.83 -20.84 39.03
C ILE A 346 -27.22 -20.20 39.27
N PRO A 347 -28.19 -20.93 39.87
CA PRO A 347 -29.47 -20.39 40.29
C PRO A 347 -29.29 -19.47 41.51
N GLY A 348 -29.73 -18.21 41.41
CA GLY A 348 -29.73 -17.25 42.51
C GLY A 348 -30.00 -15.82 42.02
N PRO A 349 -30.46 -14.90 42.90
CA PRO A 349 -30.66 -13.50 42.52
C PRO A 349 -29.31 -12.86 42.15
N LYS A 350 -29.31 -12.08 41.06
CA LYS A 350 -28.14 -11.40 40.50
C LYS A 350 -28.40 -9.92 40.35
N PHE A 351 -27.36 -9.11 40.51
CA PHE A 351 -27.38 -7.69 40.15
C PHE A 351 -26.25 -7.44 39.14
N MET A 352 -26.57 -6.85 37.97
CA MET A 352 -25.61 -6.60 36.87
C MET A 352 -24.78 -7.83 36.44
N GLY A 353 -25.33 -9.05 36.55
CA GLY A 353 -24.66 -10.28 36.13
C GLY A 353 -23.69 -10.90 37.14
N MET A 354 -23.46 -10.29 38.30
CA MET A 354 -22.76 -10.93 39.42
C MET A 354 -23.77 -11.59 40.40
N PRO A 355 -23.48 -12.81 40.92
CA PRO A 355 -24.32 -13.45 41.93
C PRO A 355 -24.24 -12.70 43.27
N LEU A 356 -25.39 -12.41 43.88
CA LEU A 356 -25.49 -11.63 45.13
C LEU A 356 -25.10 -12.42 46.40
N LYS A 357 -24.90 -13.74 46.30
CA LYS A 357 -24.41 -14.58 47.39
C LYS A 357 -23.24 -15.43 46.89
N VAL A 358 -22.12 -15.34 47.60
CA VAL A 358 -20.98 -16.23 47.43
C VAL A 358 -21.36 -17.59 48.03
N PRO A 359 -21.22 -18.72 47.31
CA PRO A 359 -21.44 -20.04 47.90
C PRO A 359 -20.38 -20.35 48.98
N PRO A 360 -20.73 -21.08 50.05
CA PRO A 360 -19.82 -21.34 51.18
C PRO A 360 -18.67 -22.32 50.88
N SER A 361 -18.41 -22.65 49.61
CA SER A 361 -17.32 -23.55 49.21
C SER A 361 -15.98 -22.84 48.94
N ALA A 362 -15.87 -21.55 49.21
CA ALA A 362 -14.64 -20.77 49.05
C ALA A 362 -14.04 -20.28 50.38
N GLN A 363 -14.24 -21.03 51.48
CA GLN A 363 -13.68 -20.70 52.80
C GLN A 363 -12.76 -21.77 53.40
N ASN A 364 -12.52 -22.92 52.74
CA ASN A 364 -11.81 -24.05 53.37
C ASN A 364 -10.39 -24.36 52.88
N ASN A 365 -9.71 -23.46 52.15
CA ASN A 365 -8.30 -23.68 51.75
C ASN A 365 -7.30 -22.65 52.30
N THR A 366 -7.60 -22.03 53.45
CA THR A 366 -6.68 -21.08 54.13
C THR A 366 -6.41 -21.44 55.59
N SER A 367 -6.43 -22.73 55.94
CA SER A 367 -6.07 -23.18 57.30
C SER A 367 -5.52 -24.61 57.34
N SER A 368 -4.45 -24.89 56.59
CA SER A 368 -3.64 -26.11 56.80
C SER A 368 -2.27 -25.93 56.15
N ASN A 369 -1.37 -25.17 56.79
CA ASN A 369 0.07 -25.20 56.48
C ASN A 369 0.92 -24.57 57.60
N ASP A 370 0.49 -24.71 58.86
CA ASP A 370 1.32 -24.43 60.04
C ASP A 370 1.32 -25.69 60.91
N GLN A 371 2.29 -26.58 60.68
CA GLN A 371 2.82 -27.65 61.55
C GLN A 371 3.29 -28.83 60.68
N GLU A 372 4.54 -28.81 60.24
CA GLU A 372 5.44 -29.99 60.08
C GLU A 372 6.61 -29.60 59.17
N GLN A 373 7.64 -28.95 59.73
CA GLN A 373 9.02 -29.04 59.25
C GLN A 373 9.97 -28.38 60.27
N SER A 374 10.12 -29.03 61.42
CA SER A 374 11.28 -28.90 62.29
C SER A 374 11.46 -30.24 62.98
N ASN A 375 12.19 -31.13 62.30
CA ASN A 375 13.00 -32.22 62.85
C ASN A 375 13.53 -33.07 61.69
N ASN A 376 14.80 -32.81 61.32
CA ASN A 376 15.79 -33.77 60.81
C ASN A 376 16.79 -33.05 59.89
N VAL A 377 17.90 -32.54 60.45
CA VAL A 377 19.27 -32.73 59.92
C VAL A 377 20.24 -32.51 61.10
N LEU A 378 21.00 -33.57 61.40
CA LEU A 378 22.23 -33.72 62.19
C LEU A 378 22.52 -32.78 63.38
#